data_AF-Q0T7D3-F1
#
_entry.id   AF-Q0T7D3-F1
#
_cell.length_a   1.000
_cell.length_b   1.000
_cell.length_c   1.000
_cell.angle_alpha   90.00
_cell.angle_beta   90.00
_cell.angle_gamma   90.00
#
_symmetry.space_group_name_H-M   'P 1'
#
loop_
_entity.id
_entity.type
_entity.pdbx_description
1 polymer ?
#
loop_
_entity_poly.entity_id
_entity_poly.type
_entity_poly.pdbx_seq_one_letter_code
_entity_poly.pdbx_strand_id
1 'polypeptide(L)'
;MHCHSAFSFSIFLTSCSLSRFSFLAHRLQYLLRVAEPLPNSDRRGSMKLVTVIIKPFKLEDVREALSSIGIQGLTVTEVKGFGRQKGHAELYRGAEYSVNFLPKVKIDVAIADDQLDEVIDIVSKAAYTGKIGDGKIFVAELQRVIRIRTGEADEAAL
;
A
#
# COMPACT_ATOMS: atom_id res chain seq x y z
N MET A 1 -1.98 50.04 -13.00
CA MET A 1 -2.82 51.11 -12.42
C MET A 1 -3.97 50.40 -11.70
N HIS A 2 -4.26 50.50 -10.41
CA HIS A 2 -3.73 51.26 -9.28
C HIS A 2 -4.27 50.58 -7.98
N CYS A 3 -3.47 50.66 -6.91
CA CYS A 3 -3.79 50.85 -5.48
C CYS A 3 -5.06 50.25 -4.84
N HIS A 4 -4.93 49.46 -3.75
CA HIS A 4 -4.72 49.88 -2.34
C HIS A 4 -5.87 50.72 -1.72
N SER A 5 -6.45 50.20 -0.63
CA SER A 5 -6.85 50.84 0.65
C SER A 5 -8.01 50.04 1.27
N ALA A 6 -7.92 49.40 2.45
CA ALA A 6 -7.55 49.85 3.81
C ALA A 6 -8.57 50.82 4.44
N PHE A 7 -8.72 50.68 5.77
CA PHE A 7 -9.56 51.39 6.75
C PHE A 7 -10.83 50.62 7.19
N SER A 8 -10.92 50.02 8.39
CA SER A 8 -10.67 50.45 9.79
C SER A 8 -11.98 50.92 10.45
N PHE A 9 -12.32 50.33 11.61
CA PHE A 9 -12.89 50.92 12.85
C PHE A 9 -13.40 49.76 13.73
N SER A 10 -12.69 49.30 14.76
CA SER A 10 -12.53 49.90 16.09
C SER A 10 -13.76 49.78 17.02
N ILE A 11 -13.65 48.83 17.95
CA ILE A 11 -13.93 48.94 19.40
C ILE A 11 -15.40 49.00 19.85
N PHE A 12 -15.84 47.92 20.49
CA PHE A 12 -16.59 47.97 21.76
C PHE A 12 -16.13 46.81 22.65
N LEU A 13 -15.20 47.08 23.56
CA LEU A 13 -15.05 46.30 24.79
C LEU A 13 -16.06 46.85 25.80
N THR A 14 -16.83 45.99 26.46
CA THR A 14 -16.73 45.80 27.92
C THR A 14 -17.62 44.68 28.44
N SER A 15 -17.02 43.88 29.32
CA SER A 15 -17.62 43.18 30.47
C SER A 15 -18.67 42.08 30.24
N CYS A 16 -18.22 40.83 30.18
CA CYS A 16 -18.80 39.81 31.06
C CYS A 16 -17.75 38.78 31.46
N SER A 17 -17.69 38.50 32.75
CA SER A 17 -16.62 37.82 33.46
C SER A 17 -16.59 36.31 33.22
N LEU A 18 -15.36 35.81 33.07
CA LEU A 18 -14.79 34.61 33.68
C LEU A 18 -15.63 33.31 33.80
N SER A 19 -14.92 32.24 33.45
CA SER A 19 -14.90 30.94 34.15
C SER A 19 -15.95 29.90 33.75
N ARG A 20 -15.67 29.24 32.63
CA ARG A 20 -15.63 27.76 32.47
C ARG A 20 -15.80 27.46 30.99
N PHE A 21 -14.69 27.30 30.28
CA PHE A 21 -14.52 26.31 29.21
C PHE A 21 -13.05 26.36 28.72
N SER A 22 -12.13 26.41 29.69
CA SER A 22 -10.83 25.78 29.54
C SER A 22 -11.04 24.27 29.52
N PHE A 23 -10.28 23.54 28.70
CA PHE A 23 -10.30 22.08 28.54
C PHE A 23 -11.33 21.49 27.54
N LEU A 24 -11.27 21.85 26.25
CA LEU A 24 -11.43 20.85 25.17
C LEU A 24 -11.07 21.31 23.74
N ALA A 25 -10.20 22.31 23.55
CA ALA A 25 -9.82 22.75 22.19
C ALA A 25 -8.31 22.74 21.91
N HIS A 26 -7.51 22.06 22.75
CA HIS A 26 -6.08 21.84 22.52
C HIS A 26 -5.68 20.38 22.32
N ARG A 27 -6.66 19.47 22.24
CA ARG A 27 -6.45 18.02 22.10
C ARG A 27 -7.05 17.46 20.81
N LEU A 28 -7.10 18.27 19.76
CA LEU A 28 -7.51 17.86 18.42
C LEU A 28 -6.49 18.25 17.32
N GLN A 29 -5.34 18.81 17.71
CA GLN A 29 -4.20 19.03 16.82
C GLN A 29 -3.21 17.85 16.80
N TYR A 30 -3.42 16.80 17.62
CA TYR A 30 -2.43 15.73 17.85
C TYR A 30 -2.78 14.37 17.21
N LEU A 31 -3.86 14.30 16.43
CA LEU A 31 -4.37 13.04 15.87
C LEU A 31 -4.62 13.08 14.35
N LEU A 32 -3.96 14.02 13.66
CA LEU A 32 -3.76 14.02 12.20
C LEU A 32 -2.26 13.83 11.84
N ARG A 33 -1.46 13.28 12.77
CA ARG A 33 0.01 13.17 12.68
C ARG A 33 0.50 11.72 12.57
N VAL A 34 -0.20 10.89 11.82
CA VAL A 34 0.22 9.54 11.41
C VAL A 34 -0.26 9.38 9.96
N ALA A 35 0.55 9.26 8.92
CA ALA A 35 1.99 9.17 8.77
C ALA A 35 2.35 9.90 7.47
N GLU A 36 3.21 10.91 7.53
CA GLU A 36 3.87 11.38 6.32
C GLU A 36 4.87 10.28 5.92
N PRO A 37 4.81 9.73 4.69
CA PRO A 37 5.83 8.79 4.24
C PRO A 37 7.18 9.51 4.26
N LEU A 38 8.21 8.84 4.81
CA LEU A 38 9.54 9.42 4.97
C LEU A 38 10.07 9.92 3.61
N PRO A 39 10.69 11.11 3.55
CA PRO A 39 11.27 11.61 2.32
C PRO A 39 12.50 10.77 1.96
N ASN A 40 12.35 9.85 1.00
CA ASN A 40 13.47 9.08 0.45
C ASN A 40 14.45 10.04 -0.26
N SER A 41 15.61 10.24 0.36
CA SER A 41 16.68 11.11 -0.11
C SER A 41 17.69 10.38 -1.02
N ASP A 42 17.27 9.35 -1.74
CA ASP A 42 18.05 8.74 -2.83
C ASP A 42 17.17 8.57 -4.07
N ARG A 43 17.00 9.67 -4.83
CA ARG A 43 16.26 9.67 -6.10
C ARG A 43 17.21 9.29 -7.24
N ARG A 44 17.49 8.01 -7.36
CA ARG A 44 17.87 7.37 -8.62
C ARG A 44 16.74 6.39 -8.93
N GLY A 45 15.98 6.65 -10.00
CA GLY A 45 14.67 6.05 -10.31
C GLY A 45 14.48 4.64 -9.73
N SER A 46 13.71 4.53 -8.64
CA SER A 46 13.68 3.30 -7.86
C SER A 46 12.61 2.37 -8.38
N MET A 47 12.95 1.57 -9.39
CA MET A 47 12.10 0.44 -9.80
C MET A 47 11.74 -0.42 -8.56
N LYS A 48 10.56 -1.01 -8.58
CA LYS A 48 10.03 -1.83 -7.49
C LYS A 48 9.70 -3.22 -7.98
N LEU A 49 9.93 -4.21 -7.13
CA LEU A 49 9.39 -5.55 -7.29
C LEU A 49 8.15 -5.67 -6.41
N VAL A 50 7.00 -5.84 -7.06
CA VAL A 50 5.73 -6.10 -6.39
C VAL A 50 5.48 -7.59 -6.40
N THR A 51 5.46 -8.19 -5.21
CA THR A 51 5.16 -9.61 -5.00
C THR A 51 3.77 -9.73 -4.40
N VAL A 52 2.86 -10.38 -5.11
CA VAL A 52 1.45 -10.53 -4.74
C VAL A 52 1.17 -11.99 -4.45
N ILE A 53 0.76 -12.32 -3.23
CA ILE A 53 0.36 -13.69 -2.85
C ILE A 53 -1.15 -13.72 -2.68
N ILE A 54 -1.86 -14.44 -3.55
CA ILE A 54 -3.33 -14.47 -3.62
C ILE A 54 -3.90 -15.89 -3.73
N LYS A 55 -5.23 -16.00 -3.72
CA LYS A 55 -5.95 -17.25 -4.01
C LYS A 55 -5.79 -17.62 -5.50
N PRO A 56 -5.64 -18.91 -5.85
CA PRO A 56 -5.39 -19.33 -7.24
C PRO A 56 -6.45 -18.88 -8.25
N PHE A 57 -7.73 -18.88 -7.88
CA PHE A 57 -8.81 -18.48 -8.79
C PHE A 57 -8.84 -16.98 -9.12
N LYS A 58 -8.07 -16.15 -8.42
CA LYS A 58 -7.94 -14.71 -8.68
C LYS A 58 -6.80 -14.36 -9.64
N LEU A 59 -6.04 -15.34 -10.09
CA LEU A 59 -4.91 -15.11 -10.98
C LEU A 59 -5.32 -14.40 -12.28
N GLU A 60 -6.36 -14.88 -12.96
CA GLU A 60 -6.81 -14.28 -14.22
C GLU A 60 -7.33 -12.85 -14.04
N ASP A 61 -8.17 -12.61 -13.02
CA ASP A 61 -8.65 -11.26 -12.69
C ASP A 61 -7.49 -10.28 -12.49
N VAL A 62 -6.45 -10.69 -11.75
CA VAL A 62 -5.28 -9.85 -11.47
C VAL A 62 -4.41 -9.67 -12.73
N ARG A 63 -4.25 -10.72 -13.55
CA ARG A 63 -3.52 -10.65 -14.82
C ARG A 63 -4.16 -9.65 -15.78
N GLU A 64 -5.48 -9.71 -15.95
CA GLU A 64 -6.22 -8.79 -16.82
C GLU A 64 -6.15 -7.35 -16.31
N ALA A 65 -6.28 -7.16 -14.99
CA ALA A 65 -6.19 -5.86 -14.37
C ALA A 65 -4.80 -5.21 -14.55
N LEU A 66 -3.72 -5.97 -14.39
CA LEU A 66 -2.36 -5.50 -14.68
C LEU A 66 -2.15 -5.21 -16.17
N SER A 67 -2.70 -6.04 -17.05
CA SER A 67 -2.64 -5.81 -18.50
C SER A 67 -3.36 -4.51 -18.92
N SER A 68 -4.42 -4.11 -18.20
CA SER A 68 -5.19 -2.91 -18.50
C SER A 68 -4.41 -1.60 -18.30
N ILE A 69 -3.39 -1.63 -17.44
CA ILE A 69 -2.47 -0.51 -17.18
C ILE A 69 -1.14 -0.64 -17.92
N GLY A 70 -1.05 -1.55 -18.89
CA GLY A 70 0.12 -1.70 -19.75
C GLY A 70 1.23 -2.58 -19.19
N ILE A 71 1.02 -3.28 -18.08
CA ILE A 71 2.00 -4.24 -17.53
C ILE A 71 1.83 -5.59 -18.23
N GLN A 72 2.82 -5.97 -19.02
CA GLN A 72 2.79 -7.20 -19.83
C GLN A 72 3.76 -8.28 -19.30
N GLY A 73 4.71 -7.90 -18.44
CA GLY A 73 5.69 -8.79 -17.84
C GLY A 73 5.30 -9.18 -16.41
N LEU A 74 5.01 -10.46 -16.18
CA LEU A 74 4.76 -11.00 -14.84
C LEU A 74 5.30 -12.44 -14.74
N THR A 75 5.70 -12.82 -13.53
CA THR A 75 6.11 -14.20 -13.21
C THR A 75 5.15 -14.79 -12.20
N VAL A 76 4.63 -15.99 -12.48
CA VAL A 76 3.71 -16.70 -11.59
C VAL A 76 4.43 -17.89 -10.97
N THR A 77 4.24 -18.10 -9.67
CA THR A 77 4.76 -19.26 -8.94
C THR A 77 3.68 -19.82 -8.03
N GLU A 78 3.45 -21.12 -8.08
CA GLU A 78 2.59 -21.80 -7.12
C GLU A 78 3.31 -21.93 -5.77
N VAL A 79 2.68 -21.46 -4.71
CA VAL A 79 3.25 -21.49 -3.37
C VAL A 79 2.25 -22.04 -2.36
N LYS A 80 2.75 -22.51 -1.23
CA LYS A 80 1.93 -22.97 -0.12
C LYS A 80 2.06 -21.94 1.00
N GLY A 81 0.92 -21.38 1.41
CA GLY A 81 0.86 -20.33 2.41
C GLY A 81 0.22 -20.81 3.70
N PHE A 82 0.71 -20.33 4.83
CA PHE A 82 0.07 -20.46 6.12
C PHE A 82 -0.23 -19.06 6.69
N GLY A 83 -1.47 -18.83 7.12
CA GLY A 83 -1.89 -17.57 7.72
C GLY A 83 -2.16 -17.74 9.21
N ARG A 84 -1.69 -16.82 10.06
CA ARG A 84 -1.99 -16.76 11.50
C ARG A 84 -3.43 -16.30 11.81
N GLN A 85 -4.37 -16.53 10.91
CA GLN A 85 -5.77 -16.25 11.21
C GLN A 85 -6.20 -17.30 12.21
N LYS A 86 -6.41 -16.85 13.45
CA LYS A 86 -6.75 -17.64 14.64
C LYS A 86 -8.00 -18.49 14.42
N GLY A 87 -7.92 -19.55 13.64
CA GLY A 87 -8.79 -20.71 13.78
C GLY A 87 -8.22 -21.50 14.92
N HIS A 88 -8.90 -21.48 16.06
CA HIS A 88 -8.66 -22.29 17.25
C HIS A 88 -7.47 -23.26 17.12
N ALA A 89 -6.33 -22.91 17.73
CA ALA A 89 -5.44 -23.94 18.22
C ALA A 89 -6.19 -24.60 19.40
N GLU A 90 -7.20 -25.43 19.10
CA GLU A 90 -7.60 -26.48 20.01
C GLU A 90 -6.34 -27.32 20.18
N LEU A 91 -5.56 -27.04 21.23
CA LEU A 91 -4.66 -28.01 21.80
C LEU A 91 -5.53 -29.18 22.28
N TYR A 92 -5.54 -30.26 21.53
CA TYR A 92 -6.04 -31.55 21.98
C TYR A 92 -4.83 -32.44 22.25
N ARG A 93 -4.40 -32.43 23.52
CA ARG A 93 -3.71 -33.51 24.23
C ARG A 93 -2.77 -34.40 23.38
N GLY A 94 -1.64 -33.84 22.94
CA GLY A 94 -0.43 -34.63 22.70
C GLY A 94 -0.30 -35.41 21.38
N ALA A 95 -1.06 -35.09 20.34
CA ALA A 95 -0.79 -35.58 18.98
C ALA A 95 -0.35 -34.43 18.06
N GLU A 96 0.64 -34.69 17.19
CA GLU A 96 1.23 -33.71 16.27
C GLU A 96 0.16 -33.02 15.42
N TYR A 97 0.10 -31.68 15.49
CA TYR A 97 -0.73 -30.90 14.59
C TYR A 97 -0.04 -30.82 13.24
N SER A 98 -0.62 -31.50 12.24
CA SER A 98 -0.26 -31.28 10.84
C SER A 98 -0.61 -29.84 10.47
N VAL A 99 0.43 -29.00 10.34
CA VAL A 99 0.28 -27.64 9.83
C VAL A 99 -0.21 -27.75 8.39
N ASN A 100 -1.50 -27.55 8.16
CA ASN A 100 -2.08 -27.65 6.83
C ASN A 100 -1.80 -26.36 6.04
N PHE A 101 -0.90 -26.44 5.08
CA PHE A 101 -0.65 -25.33 4.17
C PHE A 101 -1.72 -25.27 3.09
N LEU A 102 -2.24 -24.06 2.82
CA LEU A 102 -3.19 -23.84 1.74
C LEU A 102 -2.46 -23.43 0.45
N PRO A 103 -2.87 -23.95 -0.72
CA PRO A 103 -2.31 -23.52 -1.99
C PRO A 103 -2.64 -22.04 -2.25
N LYS A 104 -1.64 -21.32 -2.75
CA LYS A 104 -1.67 -19.90 -3.09
C LYS A 104 -0.88 -19.69 -4.37
N VAL A 105 -1.11 -18.57 -5.02
CA VAL A 105 -0.33 -18.14 -6.18
C VAL A 105 0.45 -16.90 -5.79
N LYS A 106 1.74 -16.90 -6.10
CA LYS A 106 2.64 -15.75 -5.99
C LYS A 106 2.84 -15.17 -7.39
N ILE A 107 2.62 -13.87 -7.54
CA ILE A 107 2.84 -13.12 -8.77
C ILE A 107 3.93 -12.10 -8.47
N ASP A 108 5.01 -12.13 -9.24
CA ASP A 108 6.12 -11.18 -9.15
C ASP A 108 6.09 -10.27 -10.39
N VAL A 109 6.10 -8.96 -10.16
CA VAL A 109 6.05 -7.93 -11.21
C VAL A 109 7.09 -6.86 -10.91
N ALA A 110 7.96 -6.59 -11.87
CA ALA A 110 8.88 -5.45 -11.81
C ALA A 110 8.20 -4.23 -12.46
N ILE A 111 8.23 -3.10 -11.77
CA ILE A 111 7.57 -1.86 -12.21
C ILE A 111 8.46 -0.65 -11.95
N ALA A 112 8.18 0.45 -12.65
CA ALA A 112 8.75 1.75 -12.30
C ALA A 112 8.10 2.30 -11.01
N ASP A 113 8.81 3.19 -10.31
CA ASP A 113 8.36 3.73 -9.01
C ASP A 113 7.04 4.51 -9.11
N ASP A 114 6.87 5.22 -10.21
CA ASP A 114 5.71 6.06 -10.51
C ASP A 114 4.42 5.25 -10.71
N GLN A 115 4.53 3.96 -11.04
CA GLN A 115 3.40 3.06 -11.22
C GLN A 115 3.01 2.30 -9.93
N LEU A 116 3.77 2.46 -8.84
CA LEU A 116 3.60 1.65 -7.63
C LEU A 116 2.19 1.73 -7.04
N ASP A 117 1.69 2.95 -6.84
CA ASP A 117 0.40 3.18 -6.18
C ASP A 117 -0.76 2.66 -7.03
N GLU A 118 -0.70 2.87 -8.35
CA GLU A 118 -1.70 2.38 -9.30
C GLU A 118 -1.76 0.85 -9.32
N VAL A 119 -0.60 0.19 -9.33
CA VAL A 119 -0.49 -1.27 -9.30
C VAL A 119 -1.06 -1.84 -8.01
N ILE A 120 -0.72 -1.26 -6.85
CA ILE A 120 -1.23 -1.72 -5.56
C ILE A 120 -2.76 -1.60 -5.51
N ASP A 121 -3.33 -0.49 -5.96
CA ASP A 121 -4.77 -0.25 -5.93
C ASP A 121 -5.53 -1.24 -6.83
N ILE A 122 -5.09 -1.40 -8.07
CA ILE A 122 -5.74 -2.28 -9.05
C ILE A 122 -5.64 -3.76 -8.64
N VAL A 123 -4.45 -4.21 -8.23
CA VAL A 123 -4.26 -5.59 -7.75
C VAL A 123 -5.11 -5.85 -6.51
N SER A 124 -5.15 -4.89 -5.57
CA SER A 124 -5.95 -5.02 -4.35
C SER A 124 -7.43 -5.18 -4.69
N LYS A 125 -7.96 -4.35 -5.61
CA LYS A 125 -9.36 -4.44 -6.06
C LYS A 125 -9.66 -5.76 -6.76
N ALA A 126 -8.79 -6.22 -7.66
CA ALA A 126 -8.99 -7.45 -8.42
C ALA A 126 -8.92 -8.70 -7.51
N ALA A 127 -7.98 -8.74 -6.57
CA ALA A 127 -7.78 -9.87 -5.65
C ALA A 127 -8.78 -9.89 -4.48
N TYR A 128 -9.45 -8.78 -4.17
CA TYR A 128 -10.37 -8.67 -3.04
C TYR A 128 -11.61 -9.55 -3.21
N THR A 129 -11.93 -10.33 -2.17
CA THR A 129 -13.19 -11.09 -2.06
C THR A 129 -13.94 -10.81 -0.75
N GLY A 130 -13.34 -10.04 0.16
CA GLY A 130 -13.87 -9.78 1.50
C GLY A 130 -13.78 -10.99 2.43
N LYS A 131 -13.15 -12.07 1.99
CA LYS A 131 -12.98 -13.30 2.78
C LYS A 131 -11.56 -13.41 3.30
N ILE A 132 -11.44 -14.04 4.47
CA ILE A 132 -10.19 -14.49 5.06
C ILE A 132 -9.29 -15.19 4.01
N GLY A 133 -8.00 -14.84 4.01
CA GLY A 133 -6.99 -15.43 3.13
C GLY A 133 -6.91 -14.87 1.71
N ASP A 134 -7.44 -13.67 1.44
CA ASP A 134 -7.35 -13.00 0.13
C ASP A 134 -5.91 -12.79 -0.34
N GLY A 135 -5.01 -12.45 0.57
CA GLY A 135 -3.60 -12.38 0.22
C GLY A 135 -2.81 -11.34 0.99
N LYS A 136 -1.58 -11.11 0.51
CA LYS A 136 -0.71 -10.01 0.89
C LYS A 136 0.07 -9.52 -0.33
N ILE A 137 0.35 -8.24 -0.37
CA ILE A 137 1.23 -7.60 -1.35
C ILE A 137 2.51 -7.18 -0.60
N PHE A 138 3.66 -7.50 -1.16
CA PHE A 138 4.97 -7.08 -0.70
C PHE A 138 5.59 -6.19 -1.76
N VAL A 139 6.30 -5.17 -1.31
CA VAL A 139 7.03 -4.25 -2.18
C VAL A 139 8.49 -4.31 -1.75
N ALA A 140 9.38 -4.56 -2.71
CA ALA A 140 10.81 -4.53 -2.53
C ALA A 140 11.44 -3.58 -3.54
N GLU A 141 12.60 -3.01 -3.20
CA GLU A 141 13.34 -2.14 -4.11
C GLU A 141 14.15 -2.97 -5.09
N LEU A 142 14.08 -2.62 -6.38
CA LEU A 142 14.91 -3.20 -7.43
C LEU A 142 16.07 -2.28 -7.73
N GLN A 143 17.28 -2.79 -7.51
CA GLN A 143 18.51 -2.04 -7.82
C GLN A 143 18.85 -2.04 -9.31
N ARG A 144 18.46 -3.10 -10.04
CA ARG A 144 18.78 -3.27 -11.46
C ARG A 144 17.85 -4.28 -12.12
N VAL A 145 17.49 -4.01 -13.37
CA VAL A 145 16.79 -4.95 -14.26
C VAL A 145 17.57 -5.04 -15.57
N ILE A 146 17.71 -6.23 -16.15
CA ILE A 146 18.41 -6.42 -17.43
C ILE A 146 17.55 -7.30 -18.34
N ARG A 147 17.27 -6.80 -19.55
CA ARG A 147 16.60 -7.58 -20.59
C ARG A 147 17.64 -8.41 -21.35
N ILE A 148 17.63 -9.73 -21.16
CA ILE A 148 18.65 -10.64 -21.71
C ILE A 148 18.79 -10.53 -23.24
N ARG A 149 17.68 -10.37 -23.97
CA ARG A 149 17.68 -10.36 -25.44
C ARG A 149 18.36 -9.13 -26.04
N THR A 150 18.17 -7.96 -25.45
CA THR A 150 18.65 -6.67 -26.00
C THR A 150 19.82 -6.09 -25.21
N GLY A 151 20.03 -6.54 -23.97
CA GLY A 151 21.00 -5.95 -23.05
C GLY A 151 20.55 -4.62 -22.45
N GLU A 152 19.31 -4.19 -22.72
CA GLU A 152 18.73 -2.99 -22.12
C GLU A 152 18.66 -3.13 -20.59
N ALA A 153 18.81 -2.01 -19.91
CA ALA A 153 18.87 -1.95 -18.45
C ALA A 153 17.75 -1.08 -17.88
N ASP A 154 17.37 -1.41 -16.66
CA ASP A 154 16.49 -0.65 -15.79
C ASP A 154 15.15 -0.33 -16.45
N GLU A 155 14.73 0.94 -16.50
CA GLU A 155 13.44 1.34 -17.08
C GLU A 155 13.27 0.91 -18.55
N ALA A 156 14.36 0.86 -19.34
CA ALA A 156 14.31 0.39 -20.72
C ALA A 156 14.14 -1.15 -20.82
N ALA A 157 14.41 -1.88 -19.73
CA ALA A 157 14.30 -3.32 -19.66
C ALA A 157 12.92 -3.82 -19.22
N LEU A 158 12.15 -2.99 -18.51
CA LEU A 158 10.79 -3.27 -18.02
C LEU A 158 9.78 -3.50 -19.17
#